data_AF-A0A355GV38-F1
#
_entry.id   AF-A0A355GV38-F1
#
_cell.length_a   1.000
_cell.length_b   1.000
_cell.length_c   1.000
_cell.angle_alpha   90.00
_cell.angle_beta   90.00
_cell.angle_gamma   90.00
#
_symmetry.space_group_name_H-M   'P 1'
#
loop_
_entity.id
_entity.type
_entity.pdbx_description
1 polymer ?
#
loop_
_entity_poly.entity_id
_entity_poly.type
_entity_poly.pdbx_seq_one_letter_code
_entity_poly.pdbx_strand_id
1 'polypeptide(L)'
;FNDSRLIVSNGSILACSIYTEDLHYTGQFGNGIVDLVNDDTRGGLYYITEDPGRLYAMRHSGMSVNAYADLDGTPAFLFQTSDKIIVIVVDDGNYYTKIWTKAEFGF
;
A
#
# COMPACT_ATOMS: atom_id res chain seq x y z
N PHE A 1 3.87 -7.20 -15.42
CA PHE A 1 3.32 -7.23 -14.06
C PHE A 1 4.35 -7.91 -13.17
N ASN A 2 5.32 -7.15 -12.65
CA ASN A 2 6.22 -7.61 -11.60
C ASN A 2 5.76 -6.91 -10.32
N ASP A 3 4.57 -7.25 -9.84
CA ASP A 3 4.05 -6.75 -8.57
C ASP A 3 4.42 -7.76 -7.48
N SER A 4 5.45 -7.43 -6.72
CA SER A 4 5.78 -8.15 -5.49
C SER A 4 4.68 -7.90 -4.47
N ARG A 5 3.81 -8.88 -4.26
CA ARG A 5 2.82 -8.88 -3.18
C ARG A 5 3.48 -9.37 -1.91
N LEU A 6 3.29 -8.63 -0.83
CA LEU A 6 3.93 -8.93 0.45
C LEU A 6 2.87 -9.51 1.40
N ILE A 7 3.24 -10.57 2.11
CA ILE A 7 2.34 -11.23 3.06
C ILE A 7 2.59 -10.62 4.44
N VAL A 8 1.52 -10.11 5.04
CA VAL A 8 1.52 -9.63 6.44
C VAL A 8 1.07 -10.77 7.34
N SER A 9 1.84 -11.06 8.39
CA SER A 9 1.41 -11.98 9.44
C SER A 9 1.69 -11.36 10.80
N ASN A 10 0.66 -11.31 11.66
CA ASN A 10 0.76 -10.96 13.07
C ASN A 10 1.50 -9.64 13.36
N GLY A 11 1.17 -8.58 12.63
CA GLY A 11 1.75 -7.24 12.83
C GLY A 11 3.19 -7.08 12.33
N SER A 12 3.71 -8.04 11.56
CA SER A 12 5.00 -7.93 10.87
C SER A 12 4.79 -8.02 9.35
N ILE A 13 5.40 -7.09 8.59
CA ILE A 13 5.40 -7.14 7.11
C ILE A 13 6.77 -7.64 6.64
N LEU A 14 6.79 -8.71 5.87
CA LEU A 14 7.99 -9.08 5.13
C LEU A 14 7.88 -8.51 3.72
N ALA A 15 8.61 -7.42 3.46
CA ALA A 15 8.65 -6.74 2.17
C ALA A 15 9.79 -7.25 1.27
N CYS A 16 9.59 -8.38 0.59
CA CYS A 16 10.56 -8.90 -0.39
C CYS A 16 10.49 -8.11 -1.71
N SER A 17 11.60 -7.44 -2.07
CA SER A 17 11.83 -6.84 -3.39
C SER A 17 12.48 -7.86 -4.32
N ILE A 18 12.13 -7.87 -5.60
CA ILE A 18 12.79 -8.74 -6.59
C ILE A 18 14.14 -8.18 -7.08
N TYR A 19 14.52 -6.95 -6.67
CA TYR A 19 15.76 -6.31 -7.09
C TYR A 19 16.70 -6.07 -5.89
N THR A 20 17.41 -7.14 -5.56
CA THR A 20 18.76 -7.18 -4.92
C THR A 20 18.96 -6.77 -3.47
N GLU A 21 18.02 -6.16 -2.76
CA GLU A 21 18.09 -6.04 -1.30
C GLU A 21 16.71 -6.26 -0.70
N ASP A 22 16.51 -7.37 0.01
CA ASP A 22 15.26 -7.62 0.73
C ASP A 22 15.06 -6.52 1.78
N LEU A 23 13.99 -5.73 1.64
CA LEU A 23 13.61 -4.74 2.64
C LEU A 23 12.96 -5.47 3.82
N HIS A 24 13.78 -5.91 4.77
CA HIS A 24 13.29 -6.49 6.02
C HIS A 24 12.84 -5.38 6.98
N TYR A 25 11.53 -5.06 6.94
CA TYR A 25 10.93 -4.19 7.95
C TYR A 25 10.26 -5.01 9.04
N THR A 26 10.79 -4.94 10.27
CA THR A 26 10.14 -5.52 11.44
C THR A 26 9.59 -4.38 12.30
N GLY A 27 8.34 -4.01 12.06
CA GLY A 27 7.64 -3.02 12.86
C GLY A 27 6.14 -3.27 12.84
N GLN A 28 5.46 -2.92 13.93
CA GLN A 28 4.01 -2.92 13.98
C GLN A 28 3.49 -1.78 13.12
N PHE A 29 3.08 -2.10 11.90
CA PHE A 29 2.02 -1.30 11.30
C PHE A 29 0.75 -1.53 12.11
N GLY A 30 -0.03 -0.48 12.32
CA GLY A 30 -1.26 -0.55 13.11
C GLY A 30 -2.13 -1.75 12.70
N ASN A 31 -2.92 -2.26 13.65
CA ASN A 31 -3.83 -3.37 13.39
C ASN A 31 -4.71 -3.05 12.17
N GLY A 32 -4.84 -3.99 11.23
CA GLY A 32 -5.84 -3.90 10.16
C GLY A 32 -5.34 -3.50 8.77
N ILE A 33 -4.11 -3.86 8.37
CA ILE A 33 -3.73 -3.80 6.95
C ILE A 33 -4.58 -4.80 6.17
N VAL A 34 -5.24 -4.31 5.12
CA VAL A 34 -6.09 -5.11 4.22
C VAL A 34 -5.29 -5.65 3.04
N ASP A 35 -4.52 -4.79 2.37
CA ASP A 35 -3.71 -5.13 1.20
C ASP A 35 -2.54 -4.16 1.07
N LEU A 36 -1.50 -4.56 0.35
CA LEU A 36 -0.29 -3.77 0.17
C LEU A 36 0.43 -4.11 -1.14
N VAL A 37 1.08 -3.10 -1.71
CA VAL A 37 1.90 -3.24 -2.91
C VAL A 37 3.22 -2.50 -2.78
N ASN A 38 4.25 -3.07 -3.37
CA ASN A 38 5.59 -2.52 -3.41
C ASN A 38 5.90 -1.93 -4.80
N ASP A 39 6.53 -0.76 -4.82
CA ASP A 39 7.07 -0.12 -6.02
C ASP A 39 8.60 -0.04 -5.93
N ASP A 40 9.25 -1.06 -6.49
CA ASP A 40 10.70 -1.16 -6.58
C ASP A 40 11.34 -0.06 -7.45
N THR A 41 10.58 0.54 -8.38
CA THR A 41 11.15 1.52 -9.32
C THR A 41 11.34 2.88 -8.67
N ARG A 42 10.39 3.30 -7.82
CA ARG A 42 10.42 4.61 -7.13
C ARG A 42 10.71 4.51 -5.64
N GLY A 43 10.87 3.30 -5.12
CA GLY A 43 11.16 3.05 -3.70
C GLY A 43 9.96 3.33 -2.80
N GLY A 44 8.75 3.00 -3.27
CA GLY A 44 7.48 3.24 -2.58
C GLY A 44 6.89 1.96 -2.01
N LEU A 45 6.26 2.05 -0.84
CA LEU A 45 5.39 1.03 -0.28
C LEU A 45 4.01 1.66 -0.07
N TYR A 46 2.98 1.03 -0.62
CA TYR A 46 1.60 1.48 -0.51
C TYR A 46 0.79 0.40 0.19
N TYR A 47 -0.07 0.78 1.14
CA TYR A 47 -0.94 -0.16 1.82
C TYR A 47 -2.25 0.50 2.23
N ILE A 48 -3.29 -0.33 2.36
CA ILE A 48 -4.61 0.10 2.79
C ILE A 48 -4.96 -0.50 4.15
N THR A 49 -5.68 0.25 4.98
CA THR A 49 -6.13 -0.18 6.30
C THR A 49 -7.64 -0.17 6.42
N GLU A 50 -8.20 -1.06 7.23
CA GLU A 50 -9.64 -1.14 7.51
C GLU A 50 -10.09 -0.05 8.49
N ASP A 51 -9.30 0.19 9.55
CA ASP A 51 -9.59 1.20 10.57
C ASP A 51 -8.34 2.01 10.96
N PRO A 52 -8.27 3.32 10.61
CA PRO A 52 -9.23 4.03 9.76
C PRO A 52 -9.12 3.58 8.29
N GLY A 53 -10.23 3.66 7.55
CA GLY A 53 -10.28 3.38 6.11
C GLY A 53 -9.39 4.32 5.31
N ARG A 54 -8.14 3.91 5.01
CA ARG A 54 -7.11 4.77 4.41
C ARG A 54 -6.20 4.05 3.45
N LEU A 55 -5.70 4.79 2.46
CA LEU A 55 -4.52 4.46 1.67
C LEU A 55 -3.33 5.22 2.25
N TYR A 56 -2.26 4.51 2.58
CA TYR A 56 -1.01 5.08 3.05
C TYR A 56 0.09 4.90 2.00
N ALA A 57 0.94 5.90 1.87
CA ALA A 57 2.15 5.86 1.07
C ALA A 57 3.38 6.06 1.95
N MET A 58 4.36 5.17 1.79
CA MET A 58 5.62 5.17 2.52
C MET A 58 6.79 5.10 1.57
N ARG A 59 7.88 5.77 1.92
CA ARG A 59 9.17 5.59 1.23
C ARG A 59 9.92 4.44 1.89
N HIS A 60 10.59 3.60 1.09
CA HIS A 60 11.51 2.58 1.60
C HIS A 60 12.60 3.21 2.47
N SER A 61 13.10 4.38 2.05
CA SER A 61 14.07 5.16 2.82
C SER A 61 13.43 5.68 4.12
N GLY A 62 13.76 5.05 5.23
CA GLY A 62 13.34 5.48 6.57
C GLY A 62 11.98 4.98 7.03
N MET A 63 11.23 4.26 6.18
CA MET A 63 9.99 3.57 6.54
C MET A 63 8.99 4.44 7.32
N SER A 64 8.84 5.68 6.88
CA SER A 64 7.87 6.64 7.43
C SER A 64 6.72 6.86 6.46
N VAL A 65 5.51 7.05 7.02
CA VAL A 65 4.36 7.53 6.25
C VAL A 65 4.71 8.90 5.69
N ASN A 66 4.68 9.02 4.36
CA ASN A 66 4.90 10.27 3.68
C ASN A 66 3.56 11.03 3.50
N ALA A 67 2.49 10.30 3.20
CA ALA A 67 1.16 10.84 2.96
C ALA A 67 0.11 9.72 3.07
N TYR A 68 -1.15 10.13 3.23
CA TYR A 68 -2.29 9.23 3.22
C TYR A 68 -3.48 9.89 2.51
N ALA A 69 -4.42 9.06 2.05
CA ALA A 69 -5.72 9.47 1.57
C ALA A 69 -6.81 8.71 2.32
N ASP A 70 -7.84 9.41 2.77
CA ASP A 70 -9.03 8.79 3.35
C ASP A 70 -9.85 8.09 2.27
N LEU A 71 -10.42 6.94 2.62
CA LEU A 71 -11.23 6.13 1.72
C LEU A 71 -12.68 6.13 2.19
N ASP A 72 -13.56 6.74 1.41
CA ASP A 72 -15.00 6.47 1.51
C ASP A 72 -15.28 5.05 0.99
N GLY A 73 -15.75 4.16 1.87
CA GLY A 73 -15.98 2.74 1.62
C GLY A 73 -14.97 1.82 2.32
N THR A 74 -15.31 0.53 2.44
CA THR A 74 -14.42 -0.49 3.03
C THR A 74 -13.32 -0.87 2.04
N PRO A 75 -12.03 -0.64 2.35
CA PRO A 75 -10.94 -0.99 1.43
C PRO A 75 -10.86 -2.52 1.23
N ALA A 76 -10.56 -2.96 0.02
CA ALA A 76 -10.55 -4.39 -0.32
C ALA A 76 -9.31 -4.85 -1.08
N PHE A 77 -8.88 -4.09 -2.10
CA PHE A 77 -7.72 -4.46 -2.92
C PHE A 77 -6.90 -3.24 -3.30
N LEU A 78 -5.60 -3.46 -3.49
CA LEU A 78 -4.64 -2.44 -3.89
C LEU A 78 -3.80 -2.94 -5.07
N PHE A 79 -3.62 -2.05 -6.04
CA PHE A 79 -2.75 -2.27 -7.20
C PHE A 79 -1.93 -1.02 -7.48
N GLN A 80 -0.83 -1.20 -8.20
CA GLN A 80 -0.03 -0.09 -8.70
C GLN A 80 0.37 -0.33 -10.15
N THR A 81 0.66 0.78 -10.84
CA THR A 81 1.22 0.80 -12.19
C THR A 81 2.44 1.72 -12.19
N SER A 82 3.08 1.98 -13.33
CA SER A 82 4.24 2.87 -13.39
C SER A 82 4.03 4.26 -12.75
N ASP A 83 2.82 4.80 -12.80
CA ASP A 83 2.50 6.16 -12.35
C ASP A 83 1.22 6.28 -11.50
N LYS A 84 0.43 5.20 -11.38
CA LYS A 84 -0.83 5.20 -10.62
C LYS A 84 -0.83 4.23 -9.45
N ILE A 85 -1.66 4.56 -8.47
CA ILE A 85 -2.11 3.71 -7.37
C ILE A 85 -3.62 3.52 -7.53
N ILE A 86 -4.09 2.28 -7.46
CA ILE A 86 -5.46 1.90 -7.72
C ILE A 86 -5.99 1.16 -6.50
N VAL A 87 -7.01 1.71 -5.84
CA VAL A 87 -7.67 1.08 -4.70
C VAL A 87 -9.07 0.65 -5.11
N ILE A 88 -9.43 -0.57 -4.74
CA ILE A 88 -10.80 -1.06 -4.80
C ILE A 88 -11.40 -0.93 -3.41
N VAL A 89 -12.52 -0.23 -3.31
CA VAL A 89 -13.35 -0.12 -2.09
C VAL A 89 -14.70 -0.77 -2.32
N VAL A 90 -15.29 -1.30 -1.25
CA VAL A 90 -16.64 -1.85 -1.23
C VAL A 90 -17.53 -0.88 -0.47
N ASP A 91 -18.64 -0.49 -1.09
CA ASP A 91 -19.65 0.37 -0.48
C ASP A 91 -21.04 -0.13 -0.90
N ASP A 92 -21.93 -0.33 0.07
CA ASP A 92 -23.26 -0.94 -0.12
C ASP A 92 -23.28 -2.21 -1.00
N GLY A 93 -22.25 -3.06 -0.85
CA GLY A 93 -22.10 -4.31 -1.61
C GLY A 93 -21.63 -4.15 -3.06
N ASN A 94 -21.33 -2.92 -3.50
CA ASN A 94 -20.78 -2.62 -4.82
C ASN A 94 -19.28 -2.33 -4.72
N TYR A 95 -18.56 -2.63 -5.80
CA TYR A 95 -17.13 -2.36 -5.92
C TYR A 95 -16.90 -1.05 -6.68
N TYR A 96 -16.15 -0.14 -6.06
CA TYR A 96 -15.73 1.13 -6.66
C TYR A 96 -14.21 1.20 -6.75
N THR A 97 -13.73 1.88 -7.80
CA THR A 97 -12.30 2.09 -8.01
C THR A 97 -11.95 3.54 -7.73
N LYS A 98 -10.96 3.76 -6.87
CA LYS A 98 -10.33 5.06 -6.66
C LYS A 98 -8.89 5.02 -7.19
N ILE A 99 -8.50 6.04 -7.93
CA ILE A 99 -7.20 6.09 -8.62
C ILE A 99 -6.50 7.39 -8.27
N TRP A 100 -5.25 7.28 -7.86
CA TRP A 100 -4.35 8.40 -7.65
C TRP A 100 -3.11 8.25 -8.52
N THR A 101 -2.48 9.38 -8.79
CA THR A 101 -1.09 9.45 -9.25
C THR A 101 -0.14 9.27 -8.09
N LYS A 102 1.01 8.66 -8.35
CA LYS A 102 2.12 8.59 -7.40
C LYS A 102 2.63 9.99 -7.00
N ALA A 103 2.52 10.96 -7.91
CA ALA A 103 2.89 12.35 -7.66
C ALA A 103 2.05 13.02 -6.55
N GLU A 104 0.78 12.65 -6.39
CA GLU A 104 -0.07 13.12 -5.29
C GLU A 104 0.44 12.69 -3.91
N PHE A 105 1.22 11.59 -3.86
CA PHE A 105 1.91 11.12 -2.67
C PHE A 105 3.40 11.51 -2.69
N GLY A 106 3.83 12.40 -3.57
CA GLY A 106 5.22 12.86 -3.63
C GLY A 106 6.23 11.84 -4.14
N PHE A 107 5.82 10.98 -5.10
CA PHE A 107 6.64 10.01 -5.83
C PHE A 107 6.61 10.22 -7.35
#